data_AF-A0A257UEL7-F1
#
_entry.id   AF-A0A257UEL7-F1
#
_cell.length_a   1.000
_cell.length_b   1.000
_cell.length_c   1.000
_cell.angle_alpha   90.00
_cell.angle_beta   90.00
_cell.angle_gamma   90.00
#
_symmetry.space_group_name_H-M   'P 1'
#
loop_
_entity.id
_entity.type
_entity.pdbx_description
1 polymer ?
#
loop_
_entity_poly.entity_id
_entity_poly.type
_entity_poly.pdbx_seq_one_letter_code
_entity_poly.pdbx_strand_id
1 'polypeptide(L)' 'MKTYAMPNAFDPYREALVVETQTLWPDEYDDWEVADRERIAARLHAEPQAAAEMDYLRLHTGFC' A
#
# COMPACT_ATOMS: atom_id res chain seq x y z
N MET A 1 25.65 -12.14 -10.50
CA MET A 1 24.78 -11.03 -10.08
C MET A 1 23.69 -11.61 -9.18
N LYS A 2 23.69 -11.31 -7.87
CA LYS A 2 22.56 -11.66 -6.99
C LYS A 2 21.47 -10.62 -7.26
N THR A 3 20.33 -11.04 -7.81
CA THR A 3 19.12 -10.22 -7.85
C THR A 3 18.59 -10.13 -6.44
N TYR A 4 18.79 -8.96 -5.80
CA TYR A 4 18.02 -8.62 -4.60
C TYR A 4 16.56 -8.54 -5.05
N ALA A 5 15.69 -9.38 -4.46
CA ALA A 5 14.26 -9.19 -4.63
C ALA A 5 13.94 -7.78 -4.14
N MET A 6 13.31 -6.96 -4.99
CA MET A 6 12.65 -5.74 -4.54
C MET A 6 11.63 -6.19 -3.49
N PRO A 7 11.85 -5.95 -2.18
CA PRO A 7 11.01 -6.54 -1.12
C PRO A 7 9.54 -6.12 -1.22
N ASN A 8 9.35 -5.05 -1.99
CA ASN A 8 8.18 -4.19 -2.13
C ASN A 8 7.48 -4.36 -3.48
N ALA A 9 7.94 -5.29 -4.33
CA ALA A 9 7.21 -5.62 -5.54
C ALA A 9 5.89 -6.31 -5.20
N PHE A 10 4.87 -6.09 -6.04
CA PHE A 10 3.59 -6.79 -5.95
C PHE A 10 3.78 -8.31 -5.93
N ASP A 11 3.18 -8.97 -4.94
CA ASP A 11 3.24 -10.41 -4.74
C ASP A 11 1.79 -10.91 -4.55
N PRO A 12 1.22 -11.66 -5.52
CA PRO A 12 -0.16 -12.12 -5.45
C PRO A 12 -0.48 -12.94 -4.19
N TYR A 13 0.51 -13.66 -3.65
CA TYR A 13 0.33 -14.46 -2.45
C TYR A 13 0.25 -13.57 -1.21
N ARG A 14 1.10 -12.55 -1.10
CA ARG A 14 1.04 -11.58 0.02
C ARG A 14 -0.22 -10.73 -0.05
N GLU A 15 -0.58 -10.31 -1.26
CA GLU A 15 -1.80 -9.52 -1.50
C GLU A 15 -3.05 -10.26 -1.01
N ALA A 16 -3.15 -11.57 -1.27
CA ALA A 16 -4.27 -12.39 -0.81
C ALA A 16 -4.37 -12.49 0.73
N LEU A 17 -3.34 -12.11 1.47
CA LEU A 17 -3.29 -12.11 2.94
C LEU A 17 -3.48 -10.71 3.53
N VAL A 18 -3.65 -9.67 2.71
CA VAL A 18 -3.88 -8.30 3.18
C VAL A 18 -5.25 -8.21 3.86
N VAL A 19 -5.24 -7.66 5.07
CA VAL A 19 -6.46 -7.43 5.87
C VAL A 19 -6.76 -5.95 6.08
N GLU A 20 -5.76 -5.09 5.90
CA GLU A 20 -5.84 -3.64 6.08
C GLU A 20 -5.03 -2.94 5.00
N THR A 21 -5.51 -1.77 4.57
CA THR A 21 -4.82 -0.92 3.60
C THR A 21 -4.67 0.49 4.15
N GLN A 22 -3.53 1.11 3.87
CA GLN A 22 -3.26 2.49 4.26
C GLN A 22 -2.50 3.18 3.13
N THR A 23 -2.92 4.40 2.81
CA THR A 23 -2.16 5.30 1.92
C THR A 23 -1.45 6.34 2.78
N LEU A 24 -0.13 6.44 2.64
CA LEU A 24 0.65 7.53 3.21
C LEU A 24 0.67 8.68 2.20
N TRP A 25 0.21 9.85 2.63
CA TRP A 25 0.14 11.04 1.78
C TRP A 25 1.33 11.94 2.06
N PRO A 26 2.09 12.33 1.03
CA PRO A 26 3.08 13.40 1.17
C PRO A 26 2.42 14.74 1.54
N ASP A 27 3.17 15.59 2.27
CA ASP A 27 2.70 16.90 2.75
C ASP A 27 2.16 17.81 1.63
N GLU A 28 2.64 17.64 0.38
CA GLU A 28 2.14 18.41 -0.78
C GLU A 28 0.65 18.17 -1.11
N TYR A 29 0.04 17.14 -0.51
CA TYR A 29 -1.38 16.80 -0.64
C TYR A 29 -2.20 17.13 0.61
N ASP A 30 -1.65 17.87 1.58
CA ASP A 30 -2.38 18.20 2.81
C ASP A 30 -3.59 19.10 2.57
N ASP A 31 -3.50 19.99 1.57
CA ASP A 31 -4.58 20.90 1.18
C ASP A 31 -5.67 20.24 0.32
N TRP A 32 -5.52 18.95 -0.02
CA TRP A 32 -6.56 18.24 -0.78
C TRP A 32 -7.78 17.96 0.08
N GLU A 33 -8.95 18.04 -0.57
CA GLU A 33 -10.19 17.57 0.03
C GLU A 33 -10.07 16.09 0.41
N VAL A 34 -10.59 15.75 1.60
CA VAL A 34 -10.54 14.39 2.13
C VAL A 34 -11.16 13.39 1.14
N ALA A 35 -12.28 13.77 0.52
CA ALA A 35 -12.98 12.94 -0.46
C ALA A 35 -12.13 12.61 -1.70
N ASP A 36 -11.27 13.53 -2.14
CA ASP A 36 -10.38 13.28 -3.26
C ASP A 36 -9.25 12.33 -2.89
N ARG A 37 -8.66 12.49 -1.71
CA ARG A 37 -7.67 11.53 -1.18
C ARG A 37 -8.26 10.14 -1.04
N GLU A 38 -9.45 10.01 -0.46
CA GLU A 38 -10.15 8.72 -0.31
C GLU A 38 -10.43 8.06 -1.66
N ARG A 39 -10.92 8.83 -2.64
CA ARG A 39 -11.18 8.33 -4.00
C ARG A 39 -9.91 7.81 -4.67
N ILE A 40 -8.78 8.51 -4.52
CA ILE A 40 -7.51 8.09 -5.10
C ILE A 40 -6.92 6.89 -4.34
N ALA A 41 -6.97 6.87 -3.01
CA ALA A 41 -6.56 5.71 -2.21
C ALA A 41 -7.31 4.45 -2.61
N ALA A 42 -8.64 4.53 -2.78
CA ALA A 42 -9.45 3.41 -3.23
C ALA A 42 -9.00 2.87 -4.61
N ARG A 43 -8.60 3.76 -5.53
CA ARG A 43 -8.08 3.36 -6.84
C ARG A 43 -6.69 2.72 -6.76
N LEU A 44 -5.80 3.26 -5.93
CA LEU A 44 -4.47 2.67 -5.70
C LEU A 44 -4.59 1.25 -5.16
N HIS A 45 -5.49 1.02 -4.19
CA HIS A 45 -5.70 -0.31 -3.61
C HIS A 45 -6.52 -1.25 -4.49
N ALA A 46 -7.26 -0.75 -5.50
CA ALA A 46 -7.92 -1.60 -6.49
C ALA A 46 -6.94 -2.18 -7.52
N GLU A 47 -5.81 -1.50 -7.77
CA GLU A 47 -4.79 -1.91 -8.74
C GLU A 47 -3.37 -1.83 -8.12
N PRO A 48 -3.08 -2.58 -7.05
CA PRO A 48 -1.81 -2.47 -6.31
C PRO A 48 -0.58 -2.80 -7.18
N GLN A 49 -0.73 -3.64 -8.22
CA GLN A 49 0.34 -3.92 -9.18
C GLN A 49 0.78 -2.70 -10.00
N ALA A 50 -0.04 -1.65 -10.08
CA ALA A 50 0.25 -0.41 -10.77
C ALA A 50 0.78 0.68 -9.83
N ALA A 51 0.84 0.42 -8.52
CA ALA A 51 1.41 1.36 -7.56
C ALA A 51 2.92 1.52 -7.80
N ALA A 52 3.39 2.76 -7.85
CA ALA A 52 4.82 3.05 -8.02
C ALA A 52 5.64 2.66 -6.78
N GLU A 53 5.03 2.76 -5.60
CA GLU A 53 5.64 2.45 -4.30
C GLU A 53 4.60 1.75 -3.42
N MET A 54 5.00 0.66 -2.77
CA MET A 54 4.13 -0.15 -1.92
C MET A 54 4.97 -0.92 -0.90
N ASP A 55 4.42 -1.12 0.30
CA ASP A 55 5.03 -1.94 1.34
C ASP A 55 4.03 -2.97 1.88
N TYR A 56 4.51 -4.20 2.08
CA TYR A 56 3.77 -5.22 2.83
C TYR A 56 4.23 -5.22 4.29
N LEU A 57 3.34 -4.84 5.20
CA LEU A 57 3.60 -4.88 6.64
C LEU A 57 2.97 -6.12 7.27
N ARG A 58 3.75 -6.84 8.06
CA ARG A 58 3.23 -7.96 8.83
C ARG A 58 2.54 -7.43 10.08
N LEU A 59 1.22 -7.55 10.10
CA LEU A 59 0.46 -7.29 11.32
C LEU A 59 0.69 -8.44 12.31
N HIS A 60 1.20 -8.12 13.50
CA HIS A 60 1.31 -9.09 14.59
C HIS A 60 -0.06 -9.30 15.20
N THR A 61 -0.66 -10.48 15.00
CA THR A 61 -1.89 -10.86 15.72
C THR A 61 -1.51 -11.17 17.18
N GLY A 62 -1.68 -10.20 18.06
CA GLY A 62 -1.52 -10.37 19.49
C GLY A 62 -2.27 -9.26 20.20
N PHE A 63 -3.21 -9.63 21.07
CA PHE A 63 -3.74 -8.70 22.06
C PHE A 63 -2.58 -8.31 22.98
N CYS A 64 -2.21 -7.03 22.99
CA CYS A 64 -1.34 -6.48 24.02
C CYS A 64 -2.16 -6.13 25.26
#